data_AF-A0A8T1UCG1-F1
#
_entry.id   AF-A0A8T1UCG1-F1
#
_cell.length_a   1.000
_cell.length_b   1.000
_cell.length_c   1.000
_cell.angle_alpha   90.00
_cell.angle_beta   90.00
_cell.angle_gamma   90.00
#
_symmetry.space_group_name_H-M   'P 1'
#
loop_
_entity.id
_entity.type
_entity.pdbx_description
1 polymer ?
#
loop_
_entity_poly.entity_id
_entity_poly.type
_entity_poly.pdbx_seq_one_letter_code
_entity_poly.pdbx_strand_id
1 'polypeptide(L)'
;MAMFTWLIDIAITNSHTLLKTVRPAAVSGVELREFKRRLADSLTKLKKRNKQRRELQQQKSVFVRLLMTLSNIKKKAKYGCTKCDRGFHVECFIAFHHRAVLKNSPQLRASLEAVC
;
A
#
# COMPACT_ATOMS: atom_id res chain seq x y z
N MET A 1 -17.74 19.41 -16.58
CA MET A 1 -17.06 18.13 -16.84
C MET A 1 -16.86 17.82 -18.34
N ALA A 2 -17.86 18.05 -19.20
CA ALA A 2 -17.75 17.71 -20.63
C ALA A 2 -16.54 18.35 -21.34
N MET A 3 -16.32 19.66 -21.19
CA MET A 3 -15.21 20.38 -21.85
C MET A 3 -13.83 19.77 -21.58
N PHE A 4 -13.59 19.34 -20.33
CA PHE A 4 -12.32 18.73 -19.96
C PHE A 4 -12.11 17.37 -20.62
N THR A 5 -13.16 16.56 -20.71
CA THR A 5 -13.11 15.26 -21.40
C THR A 5 -12.81 15.43 -22.89
N TRP A 6 -13.44 16.41 -23.54
CA TRP A 6 -13.18 16.73 -24.95
C TRP A 6 -11.74 17.19 -25.19
N LEU A 7 -11.23 18.09 -24.34
CA LEU A 7 -9.84 18.56 -24.43
C LEU A 7 -8.84 17.42 -24.28
N ILE A 8 -9.08 16.49 -23.35
CA ILE A 8 -8.23 15.29 -23.20
C ILE A 8 -8.27 14.41 -24.44
N ASP A 9 -9.45 14.18 -25.02
CA ASP A 9 -9.59 13.30 -26.18
C ASP A 9 -8.88 13.87 -27.42
N ILE A 10 -8.99 15.19 -27.63
CA ILE A 10 -8.27 15.91 -28.69
C ILE A 10 -6.76 15.83 -28.47
N ALA A 11 -6.28 16.09 -27.25
CA ALA A 11 -4.85 16.03 -26.94
C ALA A 11 -4.26 14.63 -27.15
N ILE A 12 -4.99 13.58 -26.76
CA ILE A 12 -4.58 12.19 -26.98
C ILE A 12 -4.49 11.89 -28.49
N THR A 13 -5.50 12.31 -29.26
CA THR A 13 -5.52 12.08 -30.70
C THR A 13 -4.36 12.78 -31.40
N ASN A 14 -4.08 14.04 -31.04
CA ASN A 14 -2.97 14.81 -31.58
C ASN A 14 -1.60 14.21 -31.19
N SER A 15 -1.47 13.71 -29.97
CA SER A 15 -0.22 13.06 -29.55
C SER A 15 0.04 11.74 -30.29
N HIS A 16 -1.01 11.00 -30.63
CA HIS A 16 -0.91 9.75 -31.38
C HIS A 16 -0.54 10.00 -32.86
N THR A 17 -1.12 11.02 -33.49
CA THR A 17 -0.75 11.42 -34.86
C THR A 17 0.69 11.91 -34.91
N LEU A 18 1.13 12.70 -33.92
CA LEU A 18 2.53 13.13 -33.80
C LEU A 18 3.49 11.95 -33.57
N LEU A 19 3.11 10.96 -32.76
CA LEU A 19 3.97 9.79 -32.55
C LEU A 19 4.14 8.96 -33.83
N LYS A 20 3.08 8.87 -34.65
CA LYS A 20 3.13 8.21 -35.96
C LYS A 20 4.04 8.92 -36.95
N THR A 21 4.09 10.25 -36.91
CA THR A 21 4.97 11.02 -37.81
C THR A 21 6.43 10.97 -37.37
N VAL A 22 6.71 11.05 -36.06
CA VAL A 22 8.09 11.12 -35.55
C VAL A 22 8.74 9.73 -35.43
N ARG A 23 7.96 8.68 -35.10
CA ARG A 23 8.48 7.30 -34.92
C ARG A 23 7.52 6.25 -35.47
N PRO A 24 7.40 6.11 -36.79
CA PRO A 24 6.46 5.17 -37.41
C PRO A 24 6.71 3.71 -36.99
N ALA A 25 7.97 3.29 -36.81
CA ALA A 25 8.31 1.91 -36.42
C ALA A 25 7.88 1.54 -34.99
N ALA A 26 7.72 2.51 -34.08
CA ALA A 26 7.30 2.25 -32.71
C ALA A 26 5.76 2.14 -32.56
N VAL A 27 5.02 2.58 -33.58
CA VAL A 27 3.55 2.76 -33.55
C VAL A 27 2.87 2.02 -34.70
N SER A 28 3.62 1.41 -35.61
CA SER A 28 3.09 0.56 -36.68
C SER A 28 2.28 -0.59 -36.08
N GLY A 29 0.97 -0.59 -36.29
CA GLY A 29 0.04 -1.59 -35.77
C GLY A 29 -0.56 -1.28 -34.39
N VAL A 30 -0.22 -0.15 -33.76
CA VAL A 30 -0.87 0.25 -32.50
C VAL A 30 -2.16 1.03 -32.80
N GLU A 31 -3.30 0.46 -32.42
CA GLU A 31 -4.59 1.14 -32.49
C GLU A 31 -4.70 2.26 -31.43
N LEU A 32 -5.51 3.28 -31.72
CA LEU A 32 -5.75 4.42 -30.82
C LEU A 32 -6.22 3.97 -29.42
N ARG A 33 -6.97 2.86 -29.36
CA ARG A 33 -7.45 2.27 -28.10
C ARG A 33 -6.32 1.76 -27.23
N GLU A 34 -5.34 1.09 -27.83
CA GLU A 34 -4.19 0.55 -27.11
C GLU A 34 -3.24 1.66 -26.66
N PHE A 35 -3.09 2.70 -27.49
CA PHE A 35 -2.38 3.92 -27.11
C PHE A 35 -3.02 4.61 -25.88
N LYS A 36 -4.35 4.75 -25.85
CA LYS A 36 -5.10 5.28 -24.70
C LYS A 36 -4.86 4.46 -23.43
N ARG A 37 -4.83 3.12 -23.52
CA ARG A 37 -4.52 2.24 -22.38
C ARG A 37 -3.11 2.46 -21.85
N ARG A 38 -2.10 2.45 -22.74
CA ARG A 38 -0.70 2.66 -22.35
C ARG A 38 -0.47 4.01 -21.69
N LEU A 39 -1.10 5.06 -22.21
CA LEU A 39 -1.08 6.38 -21.59
C LEU A 39 -1.69 6.36 -20.19
N ALA A 40 -2.87 5.76 -20.02
CA ALA A 40 -3.53 5.64 -18.73
C ALA A 40 -2.67 4.87 -17.70
N ASP A 41 -2.03 3.78 -18.13
CA ASP A 41 -1.14 3.02 -17.27
C ASP A 41 0.13 3.80 -16.91
N SER A 42 0.74 4.50 -17.86
CA SER A 42 1.91 5.35 -17.62
C SER A 42 1.60 6.44 -16.59
N LEU A 43 0.46 7.14 -16.75
CA LEU A 43 0.03 8.21 -15.84
C LEU A 43 -0.34 7.68 -14.44
N THR A 44 -0.90 6.47 -14.35
CA THR A 44 -1.34 5.90 -13.07
C THR A 44 -0.26 5.07 -12.34
N LYS A 45 0.81 4.67 -13.02
CA LYS A 45 1.89 3.83 -12.47
C LYS A 45 2.48 4.39 -11.17
N LEU A 46 2.75 5.69 -11.12
CA LEU A 46 3.32 6.34 -9.94
C LEU A 46 2.34 6.34 -8.75
N LYS A 47 1.06 6.60 -9.00
CA LYS A 47 0.02 6.57 -7.96
C LYS A 47 -0.15 5.15 -7.40
N LYS A 48 -0.20 4.14 -8.29
CA LYS A 48 -0.24 2.72 -7.91
C LYS A 48 0.98 2.33 -7.04
N ARG A 49 2.19 2.71 -7.47
CA ARG A 49 3.44 2.46 -6.73
C ARG A 49 3.45 3.15 -5.35
N ASN A 50 3.02 4.40 -5.28
CA ASN A 50 2.97 5.13 -4.01
C ASN A 50 1.91 4.58 -3.05
N LYS A 51 0.77 4.12 -3.56
CA LYS A 51 -0.26 3.45 -2.75
C LYS A 51 0.30 2.16 -2.13
N GLN A 52 0.93 1.31 -2.93
CA GLN A 52 1.59 0.09 -2.42
C GLN A 52 2.68 0.39 -1.40
N ARG A 53 3.50 1.44 -1.62
CA ARG A 53 4.50 1.87 -0.64
C ARG A 53 3.89 2.33 0.67
N ARG A 54 2.75 3.04 0.65
CA ARG A 54 2.04 3.46 1.86
C ARG A 54 1.48 2.26 2.62
N GLU A 55 0.88 1.30 1.91
CA GLU A 55 0.38 0.05 2.49
C GLU A 55 1.52 -0.77 3.12
N LEU A 56 2.65 -0.92 2.43
CA LEU A 56 3.85 -1.57 2.95
C LEU A 56 4.46 -0.82 4.14
N GLN A 57 4.51 0.52 4.11
CA GLN A 57 4.99 1.32 5.23
C GLN A 57 4.07 1.21 6.43
N GLN A 58 2.76 1.13 6.22
CA GLN A 58 1.77 0.95 7.29
C GLN A 58 1.86 -0.45 7.89
N GLN A 59 2.09 -1.50 7.10
CA GLN A 59 2.38 -2.83 7.63
C GLN A 59 3.71 -2.87 8.38
N LYS A 60 4.77 -2.24 7.85
CA LYS A 60 6.08 -2.17 8.52
C LYS A 60 6.01 -1.38 9.83
N SER A 61 5.27 -0.27 9.88
CA SER A 61 5.14 0.52 11.12
C SER A 61 4.37 -0.24 12.21
N VAL A 62 3.37 -1.03 11.83
CA VAL A 62 2.67 -1.95 12.75
C VAL A 62 3.60 -3.06 13.25
N PHE A 63 4.39 -3.65 12.36
CA PHE A 63 5.33 -4.71 12.72
C PHE A 63 6.48 -4.21 13.62
N VAL A 64 7.10 -3.07 13.29
CA VAL A 64 8.16 -2.45 14.10
C VAL A 64 7.64 -2.04 15.48
N ARG A 65 6.38 -1.57 15.57
CA ARG A 65 5.76 -1.23 16.85
C ARG A 65 5.46 -2.47 17.70
N LEU A 66 5.04 -3.58 17.08
CA LEU A 66 4.87 -4.87 17.77
C LEU A 66 6.21 -5.40 18.29
N LEU A 67 7.26 -5.41 17.45
CA LEU A 67 8.60 -5.85 17.84
C LEU A 67 9.20 -5.02 18.99
N MET A 68 9.07 -3.69 18.95
CA MET A 68 9.55 -2.82 20.05
C MET A 68 8.83 -3.09 21.38
N THR A 69 7.59 -3.59 21.31
CA THR A 69 6.82 -3.92 22.51
C THR A 69 7.17 -5.31 23.06
N LEU A 70 7.50 -6.26 22.20
CA LEU A 70 7.95 -7.60 22.60
C LEU A 70 9.40 -7.60 23.10
N SER A 71 10.25 -6.70 22.61
CA SER A 71 11.69 -6.61 22.95
C SER A 71 12.02 -5.84 24.23
N ASN A 72 11.02 -5.46 25.05
CA ASN A 72 11.24 -4.78 26.34
C ASN A 72 12.14 -3.52 26.24
N ILE A 73 11.98 -2.75 25.16
CA ILE A 73 12.59 -1.43 25.05
C ILE A 73 11.75 -0.48 25.91
N LYS A 74 12.25 -0.24 27.12
CA LYS A 74 11.64 0.47 28.25
C LYS A 74 10.88 1.75 27.87
N LYS A 75 9.58 1.62 27.60
CA LYS A 75 8.58 2.61 27.99
C LYS A 75 7.67 1.92 28.99
N LYS A 76 7.41 2.57 30.13
CA LYS A 76 6.73 1.97 31.28
C LYS A 76 5.39 1.37 30.82
N ALA A 77 5.18 0.08 31.07
CA ALA A 77 3.90 -0.59 30.83
C ALA A 77 2.81 0.21 31.56
N LYS A 78 1.85 0.76 30.82
CA LYS A 78 0.84 1.69 31.36
C LYS A 78 -0.43 0.98 31.81
N TYR A 79 -0.65 -0.26 31.36
CA TYR A 79 -1.86 -1.05 31.64
C TYR A 79 -1.50 -2.50 31.94
N GLY A 80 -2.12 -3.07 32.98
CA GLY A 80 -1.98 -4.49 33.34
C GLY A 80 -3.29 -5.24 33.12
N CYS A 81 -3.21 -6.51 32.72
CA CYS A 81 -4.38 -7.39 32.66
C CYS A 81 -4.53 -8.14 34.00
N THR A 82 -5.63 -7.93 34.72
CA THR A 82 -5.91 -8.61 36.00
C THR A 82 -6.16 -10.11 35.88
N LYS A 83 -6.35 -10.64 34.65
CA LYS A 83 -6.51 -12.08 34.40
C LYS A 83 -5.20 -12.78 34.08
N CYS A 84 -4.19 -12.04 33.63
CA CYS A 84 -2.93 -12.61 33.13
C CYS A 84 -1.71 -12.09 33.87
N ASP A 85 -1.89 -11.17 34.82
CA ASP A 85 -0.86 -10.52 35.63
C ASP A 85 0.35 -10.00 34.84
N ARG A 86 0.12 -9.64 33.58
CA ARG A 86 1.12 -9.11 32.65
C ARG A 86 0.86 -7.64 32.38
N GLY A 87 1.93 -6.86 32.35
CA GLY A 87 1.94 -5.46 31.94
C GLY A 87 2.07 -5.32 30.43
N PHE A 88 1.24 -4.50 29.82
CA PHE A 88 1.21 -4.24 28.39
C PHE A 88 1.26 -2.74 28.09
N HIS A 89 1.74 -2.40 26.89
CA HIS A 89 1.39 -1.14 26.25
C HIS A 89 -0.05 -1.22 25.70
N VAL A 90 -0.74 -0.07 25.60
CA VAL A 90 -2.16 0.03 25.17
C VAL A 90 -2.45 -0.79 23.92
N GLU A 91 -1.60 -0.67 22.90
CA GLU A 91 -1.82 -1.32 21.60
C GLU A 91 -1.50 -2.83 21.63
N CYS A 92 -0.64 -3.27 22.55
CA CYS A 92 -0.27 -4.68 22.68
C CYS A 92 -1.24 -5.48 23.55
N PHE A 93 -1.99 -4.82 24.42
CA PHE A 93 -3.10 -5.45 25.14
C PHE A 93 -4.14 -6.03 24.17
N ILE A 94 -4.51 -5.27 23.14
CA ILE A 94 -5.49 -5.69 22.12
C ILE A 94 -4.93 -6.85 21.30
N ALA A 95 -3.68 -6.77 20.87
CA ALA A 95 -3.02 -7.83 20.10
C ALA A 95 -2.94 -9.16 20.86
N PHE A 96 -2.67 -9.13 22.16
CA PHE A 96 -2.53 -10.32 22.98
C PHE A 96 -3.89 -10.98 23.31
N HIS A 97 -4.89 -10.18 23.68
CA HIS A 97 -6.20 -10.68 24.13
C HIS A 97 -7.19 -10.93 22.99
N HIS A 98 -7.08 -10.20 21.88
CA HIS A 98 -7.95 -10.37 20.71
C HIS A 98 -7.18 -10.93 19.52
N ARG A 99 -6.71 -12.18 19.66
CA ARG A 99 -6.04 -12.96 18.58
C ARG A 99 -6.84 -13.03 17.28
N ALA A 100 -8.18 -12.89 17.35
CA ALA A 100 -9.05 -12.86 16.18
C ALA A 100 -8.76 -11.69 15.23
N VAL A 101 -8.31 -10.54 15.75
CA VAL A 101 -7.95 -9.35 14.96
C VAL A 101 -6.65 -9.58 14.16
N LEU A 102 -5.78 -10.48 14.64
CA LEU A 102 -4.48 -10.79 14.03
C LEU A 102 -4.53 -11.91 12.98
N LYS A 103 -5.69 -12.55 12.76
CA LYS A 103 -5.84 -13.64 11.76
C LYS A 103 -5.41 -13.23 10.35
N ASN A 104 -5.49 -11.94 10.03
CA ASN A 104 -5.14 -11.40 8.71
C ASN A 104 -3.63 -11.19 8.49
N SER A 105 -2.76 -11.54 9.45
CA SER A 105 -1.32 -11.28 9.34
C SER A 105 -0.50 -12.42 9.98
N PRO A 106 -0.08 -13.43 9.18
CA PRO A 106 0.60 -14.63 9.69
C PRO A 106 1.94 -14.33 10.39
N GLN A 107 2.62 -13.25 9.99
CA GLN A 107 3.89 -12.81 10.58
C GLN A 107 3.74 -12.34 12.03
N LEU A 108 2.59 -11.76 12.39
CA LEU A 108 2.30 -11.30 13.75
C LEU A 108 1.99 -12.49 14.66
N ARG A 109 1.37 -13.56 14.14
CA ARG A 109 1.12 -14.80 14.89
C ARG A 109 2.42 -15.50 15.28
N ALA A 110 3.33 -15.69 14.35
CA ALA A 110 4.62 -16.34 14.61
C ALA A 110 5.44 -15.57 15.67
N SER A 111 5.39 -14.24 15.62
CA SER A 111 6.09 -13.39 16.60
C SER A 111 5.43 -13.43 18.00
N LEU A 112 4.12 -13.63 18.08
CA LEU A 112 3.39 -13.80 19.35
C LEU A 112 3.63 -15.18 19.97
N GLU A 113 3.68 -16.23 19.16
CA GLU A 113 4.00 -17.59 19.62
C GLU A 113 5.44 -17.69 20.13
N ALA A 114 6.39 -16.93 19.56
CA ALA A 114 7.78 -16.89 20.01
C ALA A 114 8.02 -16.17 21.35
N VAL A 115 7.03 -15.43 21.88
CA VAL A 115 7.14 -14.64 23.12
C VAL A 115 6.28 -15.19 24.26
N CYS A 116 5.38 -16.12 23.95
CA CYS A 116 4.59 -16.87 24.94
C CYS A 116 5.38 -18.06 25.47
#